data_AF-A0A963T5D0-F1
#
_entry.id   AF-A0A963T5D0-F1
#
_cell.length_a   1.000
_cell.length_b   1.000
_cell.length_c   1.000
_cell.angle_alpha   90.00
_cell.angle_beta   90.00
_cell.angle_gamma   90.00
#
_symmetry.space_group_name_H-M   'P 1'
#
loop_
_entity.id
_entity.type
_entity.pdbx_description
1 polymer ?
#
loop_
_entity_poly.entity_id
_entity_poly.type
_entity_poly.pdbx_seq_one_letter_code
_entity_poly.pdbx_strand_id
1 'polypeptide(L)'
;MAGLKDYKPLRLTVEDAEDLKVMSAVLQDAIAKIGDFAYLPNRRRFAFVANRFIWEGAGERRRGPFARVRAGCHFDDVISVRQLNLRPDVKEGVVDLLAVAFEAGADGAGVITL
;
A
#
# COMPACT_ATOMS: atom_id res chain seq x y z
N MET A 1 5.46 0.86 24.04
CA MET A 1 4.34 0.57 23.10
C MET A 1 3.38 -0.45 23.72
N ALA A 2 2.46 -0.03 24.60
CA ALA A 2 1.59 -0.95 25.35
C ALA A 2 0.33 -1.42 24.58
N GLY A 3 0.05 -0.87 23.38
CA GLY A 3 -1.21 -1.10 22.65
C GLY A 3 -1.20 -2.17 21.55
N LEU A 4 -0.10 -2.90 21.35
CA LEU A 4 0.08 -3.87 20.24
C LEU A 4 0.35 -5.31 20.69
N LYS A 5 0.28 -5.60 22.00
CA LYS A 5 0.81 -6.85 22.59
C LYS A 5 0.22 -8.13 21.95
N ASP A 6 -1.01 -8.06 21.46
CA ASP A 6 -1.73 -9.17 20.83
C ASP A 6 -2.11 -8.89 19.36
N TYR A 7 -1.52 -7.87 18.73
CA TYR A 7 -1.80 -7.56 17.33
C TYR A 7 -1.25 -8.64 16.39
N LYS A 8 -2.13 -9.24 15.60
CA LYS A 8 -1.76 -10.16 14.52
C LYS A 8 -1.69 -9.39 13.21
N PRO A 9 -0.52 -9.34 12.53
CA PRO A 9 -0.39 -8.66 11.25
C PRO A 9 -1.38 -9.21 10.20
N LEU A 10 -2.03 -8.30 9.48
CA LEU A 10 -2.82 -8.67 8.31
C LEU A 10 -1.92 -9.23 7.21
N ARG A 11 -2.39 -10.30 6.58
CA ARG A 11 -1.83 -10.86 5.35
C ARG A 11 -2.98 -10.99 4.37
N LEU A 12 -2.95 -10.16 3.33
CA LEU A 12 -3.99 -10.09 2.31
C LEU A 12 -3.40 -10.52 0.97
N THR A 13 -4.22 -11.18 0.17
CA THR A 13 -3.99 -11.44 -1.26
C THR A 13 -5.21 -10.87 -1.99
N VAL A 14 -4.97 -10.19 -3.10
CA VAL A 14 -6.00 -9.54 -3.91
C VAL A 14 -6.07 -10.29 -5.24
N GLU A 15 -7.22 -10.86 -5.58
CA GLU A 15 -7.39 -11.61 -6.84
C GLU A 15 -8.17 -10.79 -7.88
N ASP A 16 -9.10 -9.95 -7.43
CA ASP A 16 -9.92 -9.11 -8.30
C ASP A 16 -9.98 -7.63 -7.89
N ALA A 17 -10.76 -6.85 -8.64
CA ALA A 17 -10.92 -5.42 -8.41
C ALA A 17 -11.73 -5.09 -7.15
N GLU A 18 -12.56 -6.00 -6.64
CA GLU A 18 -13.33 -5.81 -5.41
C GLU A 18 -12.42 -5.99 -4.19
N ASP A 19 -11.57 -7.02 -4.20
CA ASP A 19 -10.53 -7.24 -3.20
C ASP A 19 -9.57 -6.04 -3.10
N LEU A 20 -9.29 -5.39 -4.24
CA LEU A 20 -8.42 -4.23 -4.29
C LEU A 20 -8.98 -3.06 -3.46
N LYS A 21 -10.31 -2.92 -3.39
CA LYS A 21 -10.95 -1.89 -2.55
C LYS A 21 -10.67 -2.12 -1.08
N VAL A 22 -10.67 -3.38 -0.64
CA VAL A 22 -10.32 -3.74 0.75
C VAL A 22 -8.86 -3.41 1.03
N MET A 23 -7.95 -3.74 0.11
CA MET A 23 -6.53 -3.40 0.25
C MET A 23 -6.32 -1.87 0.26
N SER A 24 -7.00 -1.13 -0.61
CA SER A 24 -6.97 0.33 -0.64
C SER A 24 -7.41 0.93 0.69
N ALA A 25 -8.51 0.43 1.27
CA ALA A 25 -8.99 0.89 2.58
C ALA A 25 -8.01 0.57 3.72
N VAL A 26 -7.38 -0.62 3.70
CA VAL A 26 -6.37 -1.00 4.69
C VAL A 26 -5.11 -0.12 4.60
N LEU A 27 -4.73 0.27 3.39
CA LEU A 27 -3.58 1.12 3.13
C LEU A 27 -3.89 2.62 3.14
N GLN A 28 -5.13 3.02 3.39
CA GLN A 28 -5.53 4.43 3.41
C GLN A 28 -4.74 5.20 4.49
N ASP A 29 -4.27 6.38 4.09
CA ASP A 29 -3.42 7.29 4.88
C ASP A 29 -2.07 6.65 5.30
N ALA A 30 -1.60 5.65 4.53
CA ALA A 30 -0.32 5.02 4.78
C ALA A 30 0.83 5.93 4.33
N ILE A 31 1.76 6.18 5.25
CA ILE A 31 2.90 7.06 5.02
C ILE A 31 4.09 6.22 4.59
N ALA A 32 4.71 6.59 3.47
CA ALA A 32 5.92 5.97 2.94
C ALA A 32 6.98 7.02 2.61
N LYS A 33 8.25 6.60 2.53
CA LYS A 33 9.30 7.42 1.94
C LYS A 33 9.42 7.10 0.46
N ILE A 34 9.80 8.08 -0.35
CA ILE A 34 10.09 7.87 -1.79
C ILE A 34 11.14 6.76 -1.98
N GLY A 35 12.13 6.66 -1.08
CA GLY A 35 13.14 5.61 -1.12
C GLY A 35 12.66 4.20 -0.77
N ASP A 36 11.47 4.05 -0.18
CA ASP A 36 10.90 2.75 0.19
C ASP A 36 10.14 2.07 -0.95
N PHE A 37 10.00 2.71 -2.12
CA PHE A 37 9.40 2.13 -3.32
C PHE A 37 10.47 1.51 -4.24
N ALA A 38 10.19 0.32 -4.76
CA ALA A 38 11.10 -0.41 -5.63
C ALA A 38 10.36 -1.07 -6.80
N TYR A 39 10.88 -0.87 -8.01
CA TYR A 39 10.50 -1.65 -9.19
C TYR A 39 11.61 -2.68 -9.50
N LEU A 40 11.23 -3.95 -9.53
CA LEU A 40 12.11 -5.10 -9.74
C LEU A 40 11.72 -5.78 -11.07
N PRO A 41 12.23 -5.30 -12.23
CA PRO A 41 11.80 -5.76 -13.56
C PRO A 41 12.07 -7.24 -13.79
N ASN A 42 13.21 -7.76 -13.31
CA ASN A 42 13.57 -9.18 -13.41
C ASN A 42 12.61 -10.12 -12.66
N ARG A 43 11.81 -9.56 -11.73
CA ARG A 43 10.79 -10.28 -10.96
C ARG A 43 9.38 -9.86 -11.37
N ARG A 44 9.22 -8.96 -12.35
CA ARG A 44 7.95 -8.31 -12.73
C ARG A 44 7.18 -7.81 -11.51
N ARG A 45 7.87 -7.13 -10.59
CA ARG A 45 7.31 -6.75 -9.29
C ARG A 45 7.50 -5.28 -8.98
N PHE A 46 6.44 -4.61 -8.55
CA PHE A 46 6.52 -3.33 -7.86
C PHE A 46 6.22 -3.55 -6.38
N ALA A 47 7.04 -3.01 -5.49
CA ALA A 47 6.87 -3.21 -4.06
C ALA A 47 7.19 -1.93 -3.30
N PHE A 48 6.57 -1.78 -2.13
CA PHE A 48 6.89 -0.70 -1.21
C PHE A 48 6.68 -1.10 0.24
N VAL A 49 7.26 -0.31 1.12
CA VAL A 49 7.06 -0.41 2.57
C VAL A 49 6.46 0.90 3.07
N ALA A 50 5.40 0.81 3.86
CA ALA A 50 4.70 1.97 4.41
C ALA A 50 4.33 1.75 5.88
N ASN A 51 4.05 2.84 6.58
CA ASN A 51 3.45 2.82 7.91
C ASN A 51 1.95 3.11 7.79
N ARG A 52 1.13 2.06 7.82
CA ARG A 52 -0.34 2.19 7.73
C ARG A 52 -0.98 2.26 9.10
N PHE A 53 -2.15 2.86 9.20
CA PHE A 53 -2.98 2.74 10.40
C PHE A 53 -3.57 1.34 10.53
N ILE A 54 -3.79 0.90 11.77
CA ILE A 54 -4.50 -0.35 12.09
C ILE A 54 -6.02 -0.10 12.04
N TRP A 55 -6.56 0.10 10.84
CA TRP A 55 -8.01 0.35 10.63
C TRP A 55 -8.88 -0.83 11.10
N GLU A 56 -8.38 -2.06 10.96
CA GLU A 56 -9.06 -3.28 11.37
C GLU A 56 -9.28 -3.38 12.90
N GLY A 57 -8.47 -2.66 13.68
CA GLY A 57 -8.56 -2.62 15.14
C GLY A 57 -9.42 -1.46 15.68
N ALA A 58 -9.84 -0.55 14.80
CA ALA A 58 -10.54 0.67 15.18
C ALA A 58 -12.03 0.42 15.54
N GLY A 59 -12.71 -0.52 14.86
CA GLY A 59 -14.15 -0.77 15.05
C GLY A 59 -14.98 0.53 14.99
N GLU A 60 -16.06 0.63 15.80
CA GLU A 60 -16.83 1.87 15.99
C GLU A 60 -16.21 2.83 17.04
N ARG A 61 -15.02 2.50 17.54
CA ARG A 61 -14.48 3.21 18.70
C ARG A 61 -14.00 4.59 18.29
N ARG A 62 -14.65 5.62 18.85
CA ARG A 62 -14.20 7.02 18.76
C ARG A 62 -12.87 7.28 19.46
N ARG A 63 -12.41 6.35 20.31
CA ARG A 63 -11.11 6.39 21.02
C ARG A 63 -10.58 4.97 21.28
N GLY A 64 -9.29 4.80 21.04
CA GLY A 64 -8.48 3.59 21.23
C GLY A 64 -7.09 3.87 20.64
N PRO A 65 -6.04 3.06 20.87
CA PRO A 65 -4.72 3.41 20.35
C PRO A 65 -4.75 3.40 18.81
N PHE A 66 -4.82 4.57 18.20
CA PHE A 66 -4.51 4.76 16.79
C PHE A 66 -3.02 4.49 16.63
N ALA A 67 -2.69 3.23 16.38
CA ALA A 67 -1.34 2.81 16.12
C ALA A 67 -1.12 2.68 14.61
N ARG A 68 0.12 2.89 14.20
CA ARG A 68 0.58 2.54 12.88
C ARG A 68 1.48 1.32 12.96
N VAL A 69 1.42 0.50 11.92
CA VAL A 69 2.29 -0.68 11.75
C VAL A 69 3.03 -0.57 10.44
N ARG A 70 4.26 -1.07 10.44
CA ARG A 70 5.04 -1.20 9.20
C ARG A 70 4.48 -2.37 8.40
N ALA A 71 4.10 -2.09 7.15
CA ALA A 71 3.52 -3.06 6.23
C ALA A 71 4.29 -3.04 4.90
N GLY A 72 4.47 -4.21 4.30
CA GLY A 72 4.96 -4.35 2.94
C GLY A 72 3.79 -4.64 1.99
N CYS A 73 3.80 -4.00 0.83
CA CYS A 73 2.85 -4.25 -0.25
C CYS A 73 3.62 -4.51 -1.54
N HIS A 74 3.11 -5.41 -2.37
CA HIS A 74 3.65 -5.61 -3.71
C HIS A 74 2.54 -5.95 -4.71
N PHE A 75 2.85 -5.67 -5.96
CA PHE A 75 2.07 -6.07 -7.13
C PHE A 75 2.97 -6.93 -8.00
N ASP A 76 2.47 -8.10 -8.39
CA ASP A 76 3.13 -9.00 -9.33
C ASP A 76 2.66 -8.73 -10.76
N ASP A 77 3.37 -9.31 -11.73
CA ASP A 77 3.15 -9.11 -13.17
C ASP A 77 3.24 -7.67 -13.68
N VAL A 78 3.99 -6.82 -12.98
CA VAL A 78 4.22 -5.42 -13.34
C VAL A 78 5.24 -5.32 -14.48
N ILE A 79 4.76 -4.92 -15.66
CA ILE A 79 5.58 -4.77 -16.88
C ILE A 79 6.28 -3.42 -16.99
N SER A 80 5.78 -2.38 -16.32
CA SER A 80 6.38 -1.06 -16.30
C SER A 80 5.83 -0.23 -15.14
N VAL A 81 6.57 0.80 -14.73
CA VAL A 81 6.15 1.76 -13.69
C VAL A 81 6.39 3.17 -14.21
N ARG A 82 5.42 4.05 -13.96
CA ARG A 82 5.52 5.49 -14.24
C ARG A 82 5.27 6.25 -12.95
N GLN A 83 5.88 7.41 -12.84
CA GLN A 83 5.68 8.33 -11.73
C GLN A 83 5.40 9.73 -12.29
N LEU A 84 4.55 10.48 -11.61
CA LEU A 84 4.21 11.85 -11.97
C LEU A 84 4.42 12.74 -10.74
N ASN A 85 5.11 13.87 -10.93
CA ASN A 85 5.37 14.86 -9.86
C ASN A 85 6.06 14.31 -8.60
N LEU A 86 6.75 13.16 -8.70
CA LEU A 86 7.61 12.61 -7.65
C LEU A 86 9.08 12.88 -7.96
N ARG A 87 9.84 13.22 -6.93
CA ARG A 87 11.29 13.45 -7.00
C ARG A 87 12.05 12.22 -6.51
N PRO A 88 12.43 11.27 -7.40
CA PRO A 88 13.04 10.01 -7.01
C PRO A 88 14.44 10.15 -6.38
N ASP A 89 15.08 11.30 -6.56
CA ASP A 89 16.36 11.70 -5.97
C ASP A 89 16.22 12.05 -4.48
N VAL A 90 15.04 12.50 -4.03
CA VAL A 90 14.77 12.87 -2.64
C VAL A 90 14.26 11.65 -1.87
N LYS A 91 15.16 10.71 -1.55
CA LYS A 91 14.81 9.41 -0.92
C LYS A 91 14.07 9.54 0.41
N GLU A 92 14.36 10.58 1.18
CA GLU A 92 13.69 10.88 2.46
C GLU A 92 12.37 11.63 2.31
N GLY A 93 11.97 11.99 1.09
CA GLY A 93 10.69 12.62 0.80
C GLY A 93 9.55 11.74 1.28
N VAL A 94 8.61 12.33 2.02
CA VAL A 94 7.46 11.61 2.59
C VAL A 94 6.26 11.78 1.68
N VAL A 95 5.58 10.67 1.40
CA VAL A 95 4.32 10.64 0.65
C VAL A 95 3.24 9.96 1.49
N ASP A 96 2.00 10.32 1.18
CA ASP A 96 0.80 9.73 1.78
C ASP A 96 0.00 9.01 0.70
N LEU A 97 -0.33 7.75 0.95
CA LEU A 97 -1.10 6.93 0.01
C LEU A 97 -2.60 7.17 0.23
N LEU A 98 -3.24 7.74 -0.78
CA LEU A 98 -4.65 8.11 -0.72
C LEU A 98 -5.56 6.97 -1.16
N ALA A 99 -5.20 6.27 -2.23
CA ALA A 99 -5.98 5.18 -2.78
C ALA A 99 -5.10 4.22 -3.59
N VAL A 100 -5.59 3.00 -3.76
CA VAL A 100 -5.09 2.06 -4.76
C VAL A 100 -6.23 1.77 -5.71
N ALA A 101 -6.07 2.11 -6.99
CA ALA A 101 -7.12 1.95 -8.00
C ALA A 101 -6.61 1.10 -9.16
N PHE A 102 -7.50 0.32 -9.77
CA PHE A 102 -7.23 -0.45 -10.98
C PHE A 102 -8.13 0.01 -12.11
N GLU A 103 -7.52 0.33 -13.24
CA GLU A 103 -8.19 0.61 -14.51
C GLU A 103 -7.97 -0.55 -15.46
N ALA A 104 -9.04 -1.21 -15.88
CA ALA A 104 -8.97 -2.35 -16.78
C ALA A 104 -8.53 -1.93 -18.19
N GLY A 105 -7.59 -2.67 -18.76
CA GLY A 105 -7.13 -2.56 -20.14
C GLY A 105 -7.61 -3.72 -21.01
N ALA A 106 -6.94 -3.90 -22.15
CA ALA A 106 -7.19 -5.03 -23.05
C ALA A 106 -6.67 -6.35 -22.46
N ASP A 107 -7.29 -7.46 -22.85
CA ASP A 107 -6.83 -8.84 -22.61
C ASP A 107 -6.55 -9.18 -21.13
N GLY A 108 -7.35 -8.63 -20.21
CA GLY A 108 -7.20 -8.88 -18.76
C GLY A 108 -6.03 -8.16 -18.10
N ALA A 109 -5.32 -7.31 -18.84
CA ALA A 109 -4.34 -6.39 -18.27
C ALA A 109 -5.01 -5.15 -17.67
N GLY A 110 -4.23 -4.30 -17.02
CA GLY A 110 -4.69 -2.98 -16.59
C GLY A 110 -3.60 -2.15 -15.94
N VAL A 111 -4.01 -1.00 -15.42
CA VAL A 111 -3.12 -0.03 -14.78
C VAL A 111 -3.51 0.11 -13.32
N ILE A 112 -2.51 -0.02 -12.43
CA ILE A 112 -2.68 0.30 -11.01
C ILE A 112 -2.16 1.71 -10.77
N THR A 113 -2.99 2.53 -10.12
CA THR A 113 -2.64 3.89 -9.69
C THR A 113 -2.59 3.95 -8.16
N LEU A 114 -1.59 4.65 -7.65
CA LEU A 114 -1.32 4.92 -6.24
C LEU A 114 -1.37 6.43 -5.97
#